data_AF-A0A7K3G6Y8-F1
#
_entry.id   AF-A0A7K3G6Y8-F1
#
_cell.length_a   1.000
_cell.length_b   1.000
_cell.length_c   1.000
_cell.angle_alpha   90.00
_cell.angle_beta   90.00
_cell.angle_gamma   90.00
#
_symmetry.space_group_name_H-M   'P 1'
#
loop_
_entity.id
_entity.type
_entity.pdbx_description
1 polymer ?
#
loop_
_entity_poly.entity_id
_entity_poly.type
_entity_poly.pdbx_seq_one_letter_code
_entity_poly.pdbx_strand_id
1 'polypeptide(L)' 'MTARHRHLRTVPAQPEQPTAPVQLLNWRHSAHFGPPAPCVLCGTTTPLRSHAKEPVHKVCAELWNAAHPS' A
#
# COMPACT_ATOMS: atom_id res chain seq x y z
N MET A 1 13.31 16.34 44.61
CA MET A 1 13.96 15.79 43.41
C MET A 1 13.26 14.48 43.05
N THR A 2 12.24 14.49 42.18
CA THR A 2 11.50 13.27 41.80
C THR A 2 11.86 12.90 40.37
N ALA A 3 12.59 11.78 40.24
CA ALA A 3 12.99 11.23 38.95
C ALA A 3 11.75 10.74 38.20
N ARG A 4 11.48 11.33 37.03
CA ARG A 4 10.43 10.87 36.12
C ARG A 4 10.94 9.64 35.38
N HIS A 5 10.47 8.46 35.77
CA HIS A 5 10.74 7.22 35.03
C HIS A 5 10.10 7.30 33.64
N ARG A 6 10.96 7.47 32.62
CA ARG A 6 10.57 7.39 31.21
C ARG A 6 10.27 5.93 30.88
N HIS A 7 9.00 5.56 30.82
CA HIS A 7 8.59 4.30 30.21
C HIS A 7 9.08 4.29 28.76
N LEU A 8 10.15 3.54 28.49
CA LEU A 8 10.57 3.22 27.13
C LEU A 8 9.47 2.36 26.52
N ARG A 9 8.62 2.95 25.68
CA ARG A 9 7.69 2.17 24.85
C ARG A 9 8.52 1.37 23.86
N THR A 10 8.48 0.05 23.97
CA THR A 10 9.03 -0.86 22.96
C THR A 10 8.28 -0.62 21.65
N VAL A 11 9.00 -0.20 20.61
CA VAL A 11 8.44 -0.06 19.26
C VAL A 11 8.17 -1.48 18.75
N PRO A 12 6.93 -1.87 18.41
CA PRO A 12 6.67 -3.15 17.78
C PRO A 12 7.46 -3.20 16.46
N ALA A 13 8.18 -4.30 16.24
CA ALA A 13 8.95 -4.52 15.02
C ALA A 13 8.02 -4.29 13.81
N GLN A 14 8.39 -3.34 12.95
CA GLN A 14 7.68 -3.12 11.70
C GLN A 14 7.76 -4.41 10.88
N PRO A 15 6.66 -4.90 10.26
CA PRO A 15 6.74 -6.03 9.36
C PRO A 15 7.79 -5.72 8.28
N GLU A 16 8.69 -6.68 8.09
CA GLU A 16 9.78 -6.69 7.12
C GLU A 16 9.39 -5.96 5.82
N GLN A 17 10.04 -4.82 5.58
CA GLN A 17 9.83 -4.06 4.35
C GLN A 17 10.45 -4.84 3.17
N PRO A 18 9.77 -4.93 2.01
CA PRO A 18 10.31 -5.63 0.84
C PRO A 18 11.72 -5.13 0.47
N THR A 19 12.67 -6.05 0.32
CA THR A 19 14.08 -5.74 -0.01
C THR A 19 14.26 -5.20 -1.44
N ALA A 20 13.28 -5.40 -2.32
CA ALA A 20 13.30 -4.89 -3.69
C ALA A 20 12.66 -3.49 -3.76
N PRO A 21 13.27 -2.54 -4.50
CA PRO A 21 12.68 -1.23 -4.71
C PRO A 21 11.36 -1.38 -5.46
N VAL A 22 10.26 -1.05 -4.78
CA VAL A 22 8.94 -1.02 -5.38
C VAL A 22 8.83 0.25 -6.21
N GLN A 23 8.70 0.12 -7.54
CA GLN A 23 8.43 1.28 -8.40
C GLN A 23 7.03 1.83 -8.06
N LEU A 24 7.00 3.06 -7.54
CA LEU A 24 5.77 3.68 -7.09
C LEU A 24 4.93 4.17 -8.27
N LEU A 25 3.63 3.84 -8.23
CA LEU A 25 2.67 4.22 -9.26
C LEU A 25 2.18 5.66 -9.04
N ASN A 26 2.15 6.48 -10.10
CA ASN A 26 1.60 7.83 -10.04
C ASN A 26 0.11 7.87 -10.45
N TRP A 27 -0.77 7.41 -9.55
CA TRP A 27 -2.22 7.37 -9.78
C TRP A 27 -2.97 8.61 -9.24
N ARG A 28 -2.32 9.77 -9.26
CA ARG A 28 -2.93 11.02 -8.77
C ARG A 28 -4.01 11.58 -9.72
N HIS A 29 -4.03 11.14 -10.97
CA HIS A 29 -5.00 11.60 -11.96
C HIS A 29 -6.40 11.03 -11.70
N SER A 30 -7.45 11.83 -11.91
CA SER A 30 -8.85 11.45 -11.69
C SER A 30 -9.28 10.20 -12.48
N ALA A 31 -8.60 9.93 -13.59
CA ALA A 31 -8.79 8.73 -14.42
C ALA A 31 -8.57 7.41 -13.66
N HIS A 32 -7.93 7.44 -12.49
CA HIS A 32 -7.71 6.28 -11.62
C HIS A 32 -8.79 6.12 -10.54
N PHE A 33 -9.87 6.89 -10.58
CA PHE A 33 -10.96 6.79 -9.59
C PHE A 33 -12.26 6.32 -10.27
N GLY A 34 -13.00 5.47 -9.57
CA GLY A 34 -14.33 5.00 -9.97
C GLY A 34 -15.19 4.62 -8.76
N PRO A 35 -16.41 4.09 -8.97
CA PRO A 35 -17.25 3.61 -7.87
C PRO A 35 -16.54 2.55 -7.01
N PRO A 36 -16.83 2.44 -5.70
CA PRO A 36 -16.25 1.40 -4.85
C PRO A 36 -16.50 0.00 -5.42
N ALA A 37 -15.45 -0.79 -5.59
CA ALA A 37 -15.53 -2.17 -6.07
C ALA A 37 -14.45 -3.04 -5.40
N PRO A 38 -14.61 -4.37 -5.33
CA PRO A 38 -13.61 -5.27 -4.75
C PRO A 38 -12.28 -5.20 -5.51
N CYS A 39 -11.17 -5.07 -4.78
CA CYS A 39 -9.83 -5.16 -5.36
C CYS A 39 -9.60 -6.54 -5.98
N VAL A 40 -9.17 -6.59 -7.23
CA VAL A 40 -8.92 -7.87 -7.95
C VAL A 40 -7.78 -8.71 -7.33
N LEU A 41 -6.93 -8.12 -6.50
CA LEU A 41 -5.79 -8.81 -5.86
C LEU A 41 -6.08 -9.26 -4.42
N CYS A 42 -6.85 -8.49 -3.64
CA CYS A 42 -7.06 -8.77 -2.21
C CYS A 42 -8.54 -8.85 -1.80
N GLY A 43 -9.47 -8.63 -2.71
CA GLY A 43 -10.93 -8.67 -2.47
C GLY A 43 -11.50 -7.48 -1.66
N THR A 44 -10.66 -6.68 -0.99
CA THR A 44 -11.14 -5.55 -0.18
C THR A 44 -11.57 -4.38 -1.08
N THR A 45 -12.63 -3.66 -0.69
CA THR A 45 -13.17 -2.53 -1.46
C THR A 45 -12.13 -1.42 -1.71
N THR A 46 -12.13 -0.88 -2.93
CA THR A 46 -11.27 0.24 -3.34
C THR A 46 -11.99 1.19 -4.31
N PRO A 47 -11.73 2.51 -4.23
CA PRO A 47 -12.15 3.46 -5.27
C PRO A 47 -11.15 3.52 -6.45
N LEU A 48 -9.95 2.96 -6.29
CA LEU A 48 -8.87 3.11 -7.27
C LEU A 48 -9.00 2.18 -8.47
N ARG A 49 -8.36 2.55 -9.59
CA ARG A 49 -8.34 1.84 -10.86
C ARG A 49 -6.95 1.73 -11.44
N SER A 50 -6.60 0.56 -11.98
CA SER A 50 -5.41 0.38 -12.81
C SER A 50 -5.52 1.18 -14.11
N HIS A 51 -4.44 1.24 -14.90
CA HIS A 51 -4.50 1.81 -16.26
C HIS A 51 -5.51 1.07 -17.15
N ALA A 52 -5.70 -0.24 -16.92
CA ALA A 52 -6.70 -1.08 -17.59
C ALA A 52 -8.11 -0.99 -16.98
N LYS A 53 -8.35 -0.06 -16.04
CA LYS A 53 -9.64 0.18 -15.37
C LYS A 53 -10.11 -0.94 -14.44
N GLU A 54 -9.24 -1.82 -14.02
CA GLU A 54 -9.55 -2.83 -13.00
C GLU A 54 -9.56 -2.21 -11.59
N PRO A 55 -10.49 -2.59 -10.71
CA PRO A 55 -10.46 -2.13 -9.32
C PRO A 55 -9.29 -2.76 -8.57
N VAL A 56 -8.34 -1.94 -8.11
CA VAL A 56 -7.15 -2.42 -7.39
C VAL A 56 -6.62 -1.33 -6.47
N HIS A 57 -6.14 -1.69 -5.27
CA HIS A 57 -5.41 -0.73 -4.43
C HIS A 57 -4.06 -0.42 -5.06
N LYS A 58 -3.60 0.82 -4.95
CA LYS A 58 -2.28 1.23 -5.42
C LYS A 58 -1.17 0.31 -4.87
N VAL A 59 -1.18 0.04 -3.56
CA VAL A 59 -0.17 -0.82 -2.92
C VAL A 59 -0.22 -2.26 -3.44
N CYS A 60 -1.41 -2.81 -3.71
CA CYS A 60 -1.52 -4.16 -4.26
C CYS A 60 -0.92 -4.24 -5.67
N ALA A 61 -1.18 -3.24 -6.52
CA ALA A 61 -0.60 -3.17 -7.86
C ALA A 61 0.92 -2.96 -7.83
N GLU A 62 1.41 -2.11 -6.93
CA GLU A 62 2.85 -1.87 -6.71
C GLU A 62 3.58 -3.16 -6.28
N LEU A 63 3.03 -3.90 -5.32
CA LEU A 63 3.57 -5.19 -4.90
C LEU A 63 3.53 -6.24 -6.02
N TRP A 64 2.45 -6.26 -6.81
CA TRP A 64 2.35 -7.14 -7.98
C TRP A 64 3.45 -6.85 -9.00
N ASN A 65 3.68 -5.58 -9.35
CA ASN A 65 4.72 -5.17 -10.30
C ASN A 65 6.13 -5.51 -9.79
N ALA A 66 6.37 -5.38 -8.48
CA ALA A 66 7.64 -5.76 -7.88
C ALA A 66 7.89 -7.28 -7.93
N ALA A 67 6.84 -8.10 -7.84
CA ALA A 67 6.92 -9.56 -7.95
C ALA A 67 6.97 -10.08 -9.40
N HIS A 68 6.51 -9.28 -10.37
CA HIS A 68 6.42 -9.65 -11.79
C HIS A 68 7.09 -8.58 -12.67
N PRO A 69 8.43 -8.49 -12.66
CA PRO A 69 9.15 -7.55 -13.51
C PRO A 69 8.97 -7.91 -15.00
N SER A 70 8.76 -6.88 -15.83
CA SER A 70 8.71 -6.97 -17.30
C SER A 70 10.08 -6.83 -17.95
#